data_AF-A0AAV2Q2C1-F1
#
_entry.id   AF-A0AAV2Q2C1-F1
#
_cell.length_a   1.000
_cell.length_b   1.000
_cell.length_c   1.000
_cell.angle_alpha   90.00
_cell.angle_beta   90.00
_cell.angle_gamma   90.00
#
_symmetry.space_group_name_H-M   'P 1'
#
loop_
_entity.id
_entity.type
_entity.pdbx_description
1 polymer ?
#
loop_
_entity_poly.entity_id
_entity_poly.type
_entity_poly.pdbx_seq_one_letter_code
_entity_poly.pdbx_strand_id
1 'polypeptide(L)'
;MYSSAPSESIGILQPPFDKDEDDTDIYFDDFGDSESKGKLPVPKSPDELLFSDEHRLKYDLGILWDKETLGIYAHELHHDDEAALSSFKDGVKKCPETGQYIVRLPFNVKKSMLTSNFKMCYARARQHQANMIRKPHKNPQYKDQFIKALNILINENYIEVVDINKQVIGPIVYLPYKGVVRDNHPTTKCRIVMDASAKANINSISLNQALYTGPNKIADIVMCLLRFMLGKYACISDIKQAFLRIWICLQDRDALRFLIPEDISDLDSKMICYRYTSLVFGSVASPFLLAAVLEKHILDNCANNMVRKALLNNTYVDNISFSNNYEINRVNFLAESTTIMESGSFQLTTMVKQQ
;
A
#
# COMPACT_ATOMS: atom_id res chain seq x y z
N MET A 1 59.63 -15.31 32.91
CA MET A 1 60.18 -13.99 32.53
C MET A 1 59.08 -12.96 32.70
N TYR A 2 58.98 -12.43 33.91
CA TYR A 2 58.22 -11.22 34.23
C TYR A 2 59.20 -10.05 34.09
N SER A 3 58.80 -8.97 33.43
CA SER A 3 59.46 -7.67 33.56
C SER A 3 58.41 -6.61 33.88
N SER A 4 58.74 -5.88 34.93
CA SER A 4 57.98 -4.90 35.68
C SER A 4 58.10 -3.47 35.10
N ALA A 5 57.20 -2.61 35.59
CA ALA A 5 56.89 -1.21 35.24
C ALA A 5 58.06 -0.19 35.46
N PRO A 6 57.88 1.14 35.23
CA PRO A 6 57.01 2.06 36.00
C PRO A 6 56.14 3.00 35.10
N SER A 7 54.89 3.36 35.41
CA SER A 7 54.36 4.37 36.35
C SER A 7 54.89 5.81 36.17
N GLU A 8 54.06 6.70 35.62
CA GLU A 8 53.98 8.11 36.04
C GLU A 8 52.67 8.75 35.56
N SER A 9 52.16 9.67 36.38
CA SER A 9 50.83 10.27 36.37
C SER A 9 50.94 11.79 36.41
N ILE A 10 49.85 12.47 36.02
CA ILE A 10 49.44 13.88 36.27
C ILE A 10 49.55 14.81 35.05
N GLY A 11 48.44 15.51 34.76
CA GLY A 11 48.47 16.79 34.03
C GLY A 11 47.21 17.09 33.21
N ILE A 12 46.15 17.59 33.85
CA ILE A 12 45.01 18.25 33.20
C ILE A 12 45.48 19.61 32.69
N LEU A 13 45.28 19.92 31.40
CA LEU A 13 45.53 21.24 30.81
C LEU A 13 44.34 21.65 29.93
N GLN A 14 43.60 22.66 30.40
CA GLN A 14 42.62 23.42 29.63
C GLN A 14 43.33 24.37 28.65
N PRO A 15 42.74 24.71 27.49
CA PRO A 15 43.12 25.90 26.73
C PRO A 15 42.28 27.14 27.12
N PRO A 16 42.78 28.35 26.83
CA PRO A 16 42.44 29.58 27.55
C PRO A 16 41.15 30.25 27.03
N PHE A 17 40.41 30.81 27.98
CA PHE A 17 39.39 31.83 27.74
C PHE A 17 40.09 33.20 27.76
N ASP A 18 40.07 33.91 26.63
CA ASP A 18 40.17 35.36 26.63
C ASP A 18 38.77 35.94 26.48
N LYS A 19 38.46 36.84 27.40
CA LYS A 19 37.28 37.69 27.45
C LYS A 19 37.47 38.82 26.43
N ASP A 20 36.42 39.13 25.70
CA ASP A 20 36.04 40.53 25.50
C ASP A 20 34.51 40.61 25.61
N GLU A 21 34.12 41.51 26.50
CA GLU A 21 32.78 41.88 26.92
C GLU A 21 32.09 42.66 25.79
N ASP A 22 30.82 42.36 25.54
CA ASP A 22 29.84 43.42 25.31
C ASP A 22 28.49 42.94 25.83
N ASP A 23 28.15 43.53 26.98
CA ASP A 23 26.89 43.44 27.70
C ASP A 23 25.72 43.89 26.82
N THR A 24 24.60 43.17 26.92
CA THR A 24 23.28 43.81 27.07
C THR A 24 22.29 42.77 27.57
N ASP A 25 22.31 42.58 28.89
CA ASP A 25 21.15 42.11 29.64
C ASP A 25 19.97 43.07 29.40
N ILE A 26 18.86 42.55 28.88
CA ILE A 26 17.56 43.22 28.98
C ILE A 26 16.52 42.22 29.50
N TYR A 27 16.36 42.27 30.82
CA TYR A 27 15.13 42.19 31.61
C TYR A 27 13.97 41.34 31.05
N PHE A 28 13.72 40.21 31.73
CA PHE A 28 12.38 39.65 31.89
C PHE A 28 11.59 40.57 32.83
N ASP A 29 10.77 41.45 32.25
CA ASP A 29 9.74 42.18 32.99
C ASP A 29 8.34 41.67 32.63
N ASP A 30 7.62 41.25 33.67
CA ASP A 30 6.18 41.07 33.71
C ASP A 30 5.46 42.38 33.36
N PHE A 31 4.77 42.39 32.23
CA PHE A 31 3.61 43.26 31.95
C PHE A 31 2.65 42.38 31.14
N GLY A 32 1.47 42.01 31.63
CA GLY A 32 0.41 42.88 32.11
C GLY A 32 -0.79 42.62 31.19
N ASP A 33 -1.86 42.05 31.76
CA ASP A 33 -3.14 41.87 31.09
C ASP A 33 -3.61 43.17 30.44
N SER A 34 -3.77 43.18 29.12
CA SER A 34 -4.74 44.06 28.47
C SER A 34 -5.23 43.44 27.15
N GLU A 35 -6.56 43.39 27.05
CA GLU A 35 -7.32 42.73 26.01
C GLU A 35 -7.17 43.41 24.65
N SER A 36 -6.84 42.61 23.63
CA SER A 36 -7.58 42.66 22.35
C SER A 36 -7.49 41.29 21.67
N LYS A 37 -8.43 40.40 22.01
CA LYS A 37 -8.65 39.13 21.30
C LYS A 37 -9.16 39.41 19.88
N GLY A 38 -8.24 39.69 18.96
CA GLY A 38 -8.45 39.38 17.55
C GLY A 38 -8.04 37.93 17.33
N LYS A 39 -9.00 37.00 17.24
CA LYS A 39 -8.69 35.66 16.69
C LYS A 39 -8.14 35.89 15.27
N LEU A 40 -6.89 35.50 15.04
CA LEU A 40 -6.34 35.46 13.68
C LEU A 40 -7.25 34.56 12.83
N PRO A 41 -7.64 35.01 11.62
CA PRO A 41 -8.55 34.25 10.79
C PRO A 41 -7.95 32.89 10.42
N VAL A 42 -8.77 31.84 10.51
CA VAL A 42 -8.40 30.50 10.03
C VAL A 42 -8.32 30.54 8.50
N PRO A 43 -7.23 30.06 7.89
CA PRO A 43 -7.09 30.07 6.44
C PRO A 43 -8.23 29.28 5.77
N LYS A 44 -8.82 29.84 4.72
CA LYS A 44 -9.95 29.23 4.01
C LYS A 44 -9.53 28.44 2.78
N SER A 45 -8.27 28.53 2.38
CA SER A 45 -7.70 27.76 1.27
C SER A 45 -6.19 27.50 1.47
N PRO A 46 -5.63 26.47 0.80
CA PRO A 46 -4.20 26.14 0.89
C PRO A 46 -3.26 27.26 0.39
N ASP A 47 -3.75 28.15 -0.47
CA ASP A 47 -2.95 29.20 -1.08
C ASP A 47 -2.63 30.36 -0.09
N GLU A 48 -3.36 30.44 1.02
CA GLU A 48 -3.14 31.41 2.10
C GLU A 48 -1.96 31.03 3.01
N LEU A 49 -1.38 29.84 2.85
CA LEU A 49 -0.21 29.34 3.60
C LEU A 49 1.14 29.73 2.99
N LEU A 50 1.16 30.61 1.98
CA LEU A 50 2.39 31.00 1.29
C LEU A 50 3.17 32.07 2.08
N PHE A 51 4.33 31.64 2.54
CA PHE A 51 5.23 32.27 3.50
C PHE A 51 5.62 33.71 3.14
N SER A 52 5.28 34.66 4.02
CA SER A 52 5.80 36.04 3.95
C SER A 52 6.48 36.54 5.23
N ASP A 53 6.32 35.90 6.39
CA ASP A 53 6.92 36.35 7.67
C ASP A 53 7.24 35.18 8.63
N GLU A 54 8.39 35.23 9.31
CA GLU A 54 8.84 34.22 10.30
C GLU A 54 7.87 34.06 11.49
N HIS A 55 7.20 35.15 11.90
CA HIS A 55 6.19 35.09 12.97
C HIS A 55 4.92 34.34 12.55
N ARG A 56 4.57 34.35 11.25
CA ARG A 56 3.46 33.56 10.69
C ARG A 56 3.86 32.10 10.52
N LEU A 57 5.11 31.83 10.12
CA LEU A 57 5.63 30.47 9.95
C LEU A 57 5.44 29.59 11.19
N LYS A 58 5.71 30.13 12.40
CA LYS A 58 5.57 29.36 13.65
C LYS A 58 4.11 29.06 14.01
N TYR A 59 3.21 30.00 13.71
CA TYR A 59 1.76 29.83 13.89
C TYR A 59 1.17 28.87 12.85
N ASP A 60 1.55 29.01 11.59
CA ASP A 60 1.10 28.18 10.47
C ASP A 60 1.65 26.76 10.57
N LEU A 61 2.91 26.58 11.01
CA LEU A 61 3.45 25.28 11.39
C LEU A 61 2.69 24.69 12.58
N GLY A 62 2.28 25.52 13.55
CA GLY A 62 1.45 25.10 14.67
C GLY A 62 0.09 24.56 14.23
N ILE A 63 -0.57 25.23 13.27
CA ILE A 63 -1.82 24.76 12.65
C ILE A 63 -1.59 23.51 11.80
N LEU A 64 -0.51 23.48 11.02
CA LEU A 64 -0.16 22.34 10.16
C LEU A 64 0.24 21.11 10.98
N TRP A 65 0.78 21.26 12.20
CA TRP A 65 1.11 20.15 13.11
C TRP A 65 0.03 19.88 14.16
N ASP A 66 -1.07 20.64 14.15
CA ASP A 66 -2.21 20.38 14.99
C ASP A 66 -2.92 19.10 14.50
N LYS A 67 -3.01 18.12 15.39
CA LYS A 67 -3.52 16.78 15.09
C LYS A 67 -4.96 16.80 14.60
N GLU A 68 -5.76 17.75 15.07
CA GLU A 68 -7.14 17.98 14.62
C GLU A 68 -7.19 18.56 13.20
N THR A 69 -6.26 19.45 12.85
CA THR A 69 -6.20 20.10 11.53
C THR A 69 -5.69 19.14 10.44
N LEU A 70 -4.79 18.22 10.78
CA LEU A 70 -4.33 17.14 9.89
C LEU A 70 -5.30 15.95 9.82
N GLY A 71 -6.35 15.93 10.64
CA GLY A 71 -7.26 14.78 10.75
C GLY A 71 -6.59 13.50 11.29
N ILE A 72 -5.44 13.63 11.97
CA ILE A 72 -4.71 12.50 12.57
C ILE A 72 -5.23 12.31 13.99
N TYR A 73 -6.40 11.69 14.09
CA TYR A 73 -6.83 11.06 15.33
C TYR A 73 -5.95 9.83 15.56
N ALA A 74 -5.56 9.57 16.81
CA ALA A 74 -5.07 8.23 17.16
C ALA A 74 -6.15 7.25 16.67
N HIS A 75 -5.77 6.32 15.80
CA HIS A 75 -6.71 5.39 15.19
C HIS A 75 -7.25 4.50 16.30
N GLU A 76 -8.35 4.91 16.95
CA GLU A 76 -9.14 4.00 17.76
C GLU A 76 -9.58 2.90 16.81
N LEU A 77 -9.02 1.71 16.99
CA LEU A 77 -9.41 0.54 16.20
C LEU A 77 -10.92 0.40 16.36
N HIS A 78 -11.67 0.64 15.29
CA HIS A 78 -13.10 0.45 15.34
C HIS A 78 -13.38 -1.05 15.45
N HIS A 79 -14.55 -1.42 15.99
CA HIS A 79 -14.95 -2.83 16.12
C HIS A 79 -14.83 -3.61 14.79
N ASP A 80 -15.09 -2.95 13.65
CA ASP A 80 -14.93 -3.52 12.31
C ASP A 80 -13.46 -3.82 11.95
N ASP A 81 -12.50 -3.04 12.46
CA ASP A 81 -11.06 -3.27 12.26
C ASP A 81 -10.57 -4.46 13.07
N GLU A 82 -11.04 -4.60 14.31
CA GLU A 82 -10.74 -5.78 15.14
C GLU A 82 -11.29 -7.06 14.52
N ALA A 83 -12.52 -7.01 14.00
CA ALA A 83 -13.13 -8.13 13.29
C ALA A 83 -12.33 -8.51 12.03
N ALA A 84 -11.88 -7.52 11.24
CA ALA A 84 -11.03 -7.76 10.08
C ALA A 84 -9.69 -8.39 10.46
N LEU A 85 -9.05 -7.91 11.53
CA LEU A 85 -7.81 -8.46 12.05
C LEU A 85 -7.96 -9.89 12.57
N SER A 86 -9.04 -10.19 13.28
CA SER A 86 -9.34 -11.56 13.74
C SER A 86 -9.53 -12.47 12.54
N SER A 87 -10.37 -12.08 11.57
CA SER A 87 -10.59 -12.86 10.35
C SER A 87 -9.30 -13.10 9.56
N PHE A 88 -8.38 -12.12 9.55
CA PHE A 88 -7.07 -12.28 8.92
C PHE A 88 -6.21 -13.30 9.68
N LYS A 89 -6.08 -13.16 11.01
CA LYS A 89 -5.27 -14.06 11.86
C LYS A 89 -5.74 -15.51 11.76
N ASP A 90 -7.05 -15.73 11.74
CA ASP A 90 -7.65 -17.07 11.65
C ASP A 90 -7.52 -17.66 10.23
N GLY A 91 -7.50 -16.79 9.21
CA GLY A 91 -7.55 -17.18 7.81
C GLY A 91 -6.20 -17.28 7.10
N VAL A 92 -5.14 -16.68 7.64
CA VAL A 92 -3.81 -16.60 7.00
C VAL A 92 -3.02 -17.89 7.17
N LYS A 93 -2.47 -18.39 6.07
CA LYS A 93 -1.57 -19.56 6.05
C LYS A 93 -0.40 -19.27 5.12
N LYS A 94 0.79 -19.81 5.44
CA LYS A 94 1.95 -19.80 4.55
C LYS A 94 2.16 -21.21 4.02
N CYS A 95 2.26 -21.36 2.69
CA CYS A 95 2.61 -22.62 2.04
C CYS A 95 4.09 -22.92 2.33
N PRO A 96 4.43 -24.05 2.98
CA PRO A 96 5.82 -24.36 3.33
C PRO A 96 6.70 -24.55 2.09
N GLU A 97 6.16 -25.12 1.02
CA GLU A 97 6.92 -25.44 -0.19
C GLU A 97 7.23 -24.21 -1.05
N THR A 98 6.27 -23.30 -1.20
CA THR A 98 6.41 -22.11 -2.07
C THR A 98 6.68 -20.81 -1.32
N GLY A 99 6.47 -20.79 0.00
CA GLY A 99 6.52 -19.58 0.80
C GLY A 99 5.35 -18.61 0.59
N GLN A 100 4.41 -18.92 -0.31
CA GLN A 100 3.27 -18.05 -0.63
C GLN A 100 2.24 -18.01 0.50
N TYR A 101 1.63 -16.84 0.68
CA TYR A 101 0.56 -16.66 1.65
C TYR A 101 -0.81 -16.90 1.01
N ILE A 102 -1.66 -17.61 1.75
CA ILE A 102 -3.08 -17.84 1.44
C ILE A 102 -3.89 -17.15 2.52
N VAL A 103 -4.89 -16.34 2.14
CA VAL A 103 -5.77 -15.63 3.06
C VAL A 103 -7.24 -15.91 2.76
N ARG A 104 -8.09 -15.60 3.74
CA ARG A 104 -9.55 -15.54 3.60
C ARG A 104 -9.97 -14.11 3.27
N LEU A 105 -11.08 -13.95 2.56
CA LEU A 105 -11.71 -12.64 2.44
C LEU A 105 -12.39 -12.28 3.77
N PRO A 106 -12.17 -11.07 4.32
CA PRO A 106 -12.71 -10.67 5.62
C PRO A 106 -14.18 -10.26 5.46
N PHE A 107 -15.05 -11.26 5.29
CA PHE A 107 -16.48 -11.04 5.13
C PHE A 107 -17.10 -10.51 6.43
N ASN A 108 -17.97 -9.51 6.29
CA ASN A 108 -18.78 -8.99 7.39
C ASN A 108 -20.15 -9.70 7.45
N VAL A 109 -21.00 -9.25 8.39
CA VAL A 109 -22.35 -9.80 8.61
C VAL A 109 -23.25 -9.79 7.38
N LYS A 110 -22.97 -8.92 6.39
CA LYS A 110 -23.75 -8.78 5.15
C LYS A 110 -23.39 -9.83 4.11
N LYS A 111 -22.43 -10.74 4.36
CA LYS A 111 -22.07 -11.84 3.45
C LYS A 111 -23.29 -12.61 2.93
N SER A 112 -24.26 -12.89 3.80
CA SER A 112 -25.49 -13.63 3.46
C SER A 112 -26.43 -12.87 2.52
N MET A 113 -26.27 -11.55 2.39
CA MET A 113 -27.06 -10.70 1.50
C MET A 113 -26.49 -10.63 0.07
N LEU A 114 -25.31 -11.24 -0.18
CA LEU A 114 -24.73 -11.29 -1.52
C LEU A 114 -25.58 -12.17 -2.44
N THR A 115 -26.06 -11.57 -3.53
CA THR A 115 -26.80 -12.25 -4.59
C THR A 115 -26.02 -12.23 -5.90
N SER A 116 -26.24 -13.24 -6.75
CA SER A 116 -25.60 -13.27 -8.07
C SER A 116 -25.98 -12.07 -8.93
N ASN A 117 -24.96 -11.37 -9.44
CA ASN A 117 -25.06 -10.20 -10.31
C ASN A 117 -24.71 -10.52 -11.78
N PHE A 118 -24.81 -11.79 -12.17
CA PHE A 118 -24.37 -12.32 -13.48
C PHE A 118 -24.87 -11.51 -14.68
N LYS A 119 -26.17 -11.23 -14.77
CA LYS A 119 -26.78 -10.53 -15.94
C LYS A 119 -26.15 -9.16 -16.17
N MET A 120 -25.95 -8.40 -15.09
CA MET A 120 -25.31 -7.08 -15.13
C MET A 120 -23.84 -7.20 -15.56
N CYS A 121 -23.11 -8.15 -14.98
CA CYS A 121 -21.70 -8.35 -15.33
C CYS A 121 -21.52 -8.82 -16.79
N TYR A 122 -22.40 -9.70 -17.27
CA TYR A 122 -22.40 -10.16 -18.67
C TYR A 122 -22.61 -9.00 -19.64
N ALA A 123 -23.60 -8.15 -19.39
CA ALA A 123 -23.87 -6.98 -20.23
C ALA A 123 -22.67 -6.02 -20.27
N ARG A 124 -22.02 -5.78 -19.12
CA ARG A 124 -20.81 -4.94 -19.06
C ARG A 124 -19.61 -5.57 -19.78
N ALA A 125 -19.40 -6.88 -19.67
CA ALA A 125 -18.34 -7.59 -20.38
C ALA A 125 -18.54 -7.51 -21.90
N ARG A 126 -19.77 -7.73 -22.39
CA ARG A 126 -20.12 -7.55 -23.82
C ARG A 126 -19.91 -6.10 -24.29
N GLN A 127 -20.31 -5.12 -23.48
CA GLN A 127 -20.11 -3.72 -23.81
C GLN A 127 -18.62 -3.36 -23.87
N HIS A 128 -17.82 -3.90 -22.95
CA HIS A 128 -16.37 -3.70 -22.92
C HIS A 128 -15.69 -4.29 -24.17
N GLN A 129 -16.04 -5.52 -24.54
CA GLN A 129 -15.63 -6.18 -25.78
C GLN A 129 -16.01 -5.34 -27.01
N ALA A 130 -17.27 -4.91 -27.11
CA ALA A 130 -17.74 -4.10 -28.23
C ALA A 130 -17.01 -2.76 -28.34
N ASN A 131 -16.65 -2.14 -27.21
CA ASN A 131 -15.85 -0.91 -27.21
C ASN A 131 -14.42 -1.17 -27.72
N MET A 132 -13.79 -2.31 -27.38
CA MET A 132 -12.47 -2.66 -27.92
C MET A 132 -12.47 -2.83 -29.44
N ILE A 133 -13.55 -3.41 -30.00
CA ILE A 133 -13.68 -3.66 -31.44
C ILE A 133 -14.09 -2.38 -32.19
N ARG A 134 -15.09 -1.66 -31.69
CA ARG A 134 -15.73 -0.55 -32.43
C ARG A 134 -15.03 0.80 -32.27
N LYS A 135 -14.19 0.98 -31.24
CA LYS A 135 -13.51 2.26 -30.96
C LYS A 135 -11.98 2.13 -30.94
N PRO A 136 -11.34 1.48 -31.93
CA PRO A 136 -9.90 1.27 -31.92
C PRO A 136 -9.12 2.59 -31.99
N HIS A 137 -9.68 3.62 -32.64
CA HIS A 137 -9.05 4.94 -32.77
C HIS A 137 -8.83 5.67 -31.43
N LYS A 138 -9.59 5.35 -30.37
CA LYS A 138 -9.44 6.02 -29.06
C LYS A 138 -8.18 5.58 -28.32
N ASN A 139 -7.79 4.33 -28.48
CA ASN A 139 -6.53 3.79 -28.00
C ASN A 139 -6.20 2.52 -28.81
N PRO A 140 -5.46 2.65 -29.92
CA PRO A 140 -5.20 1.54 -30.84
C PRO A 140 -4.50 0.35 -30.19
N GLN A 141 -3.72 0.59 -29.14
CA GLN A 141 -2.94 -0.43 -28.44
C GLN A 141 -3.71 -1.06 -27.26
N TYR A 142 -4.86 -0.51 -26.88
CA TYR A 142 -5.58 -0.95 -25.67
C TYR A 142 -5.96 -2.43 -25.71
N LYS A 143 -6.50 -2.90 -26.84
CA LYS A 143 -6.88 -4.31 -27.01
C LYS A 143 -5.68 -5.23 -26.81
N ASP A 144 -4.56 -4.95 -27.50
CA ASP A 144 -3.36 -5.78 -27.42
C ASP A 144 -2.72 -5.75 -26.03
N GLN A 145 -2.68 -4.59 -25.39
CA GLN A 145 -2.16 -4.46 -24.03
C GLN A 145 -3.07 -5.17 -23.01
N PHE A 146 -4.39 -5.13 -23.20
CA PHE A 146 -5.35 -5.88 -22.38
C PHE A 146 -5.19 -7.39 -22.55
N ILE A 147 -5.07 -7.88 -23.79
CA ILE A 147 -4.84 -9.31 -24.08
C ILE A 147 -3.53 -9.77 -23.44
N LYS A 148 -2.46 -8.98 -23.57
CA LYS A 148 -1.17 -9.27 -22.92
C LYS A 148 -1.31 -9.36 -21.40
N ALA A 149 -2.02 -8.42 -20.77
CA ALA A 149 -2.26 -8.44 -19.33
C ALA A 149 -3.09 -9.67 -18.90
N LEU A 150 -4.12 -10.03 -19.67
CA LEU A 150 -4.94 -11.22 -19.42
C LEU A 150 -4.12 -12.51 -19.53
N ASN A 151 -3.29 -12.64 -20.57
CA ASN A 151 -2.43 -13.81 -20.76
C ASN A 151 -1.44 -13.99 -19.61
N ILE A 152 -0.92 -12.89 -19.04
CA ILE A 152 -0.09 -12.96 -17.82
C ILE A 152 -0.89 -13.55 -16.66
N LEU A 153 -2.15 -13.15 -16.46
CA LEU A 153 -2.98 -13.71 -15.40
C LEU A 153 -3.24 -15.21 -15.57
N ILE A 154 -3.46 -15.65 -16.81
CA ILE A 154 -3.70 -17.07 -17.15
C ILE A 154 -2.42 -17.89 -16.93
N ASN A 155 -1.32 -17.47 -17.55
CA ASN A 155 -0.07 -18.24 -17.56
C ASN A 155 0.57 -18.35 -16.17
N GLU A 156 0.43 -17.34 -15.33
CA GLU A 156 0.93 -17.33 -13.95
C GLU A 156 -0.07 -17.97 -12.95
N ASN A 157 -1.19 -18.53 -13.43
CA ASN A 157 -2.24 -19.15 -12.61
C ASN A 157 -2.88 -18.21 -11.57
N TYR A 158 -2.89 -16.90 -11.82
CA TYR A 158 -3.61 -15.93 -10.99
C TYR A 158 -5.12 -15.97 -11.21
N ILE A 159 -5.56 -16.57 -12.33
CA ILE A 159 -6.96 -16.84 -12.62
C ILE A 159 -7.11 -18.29 -13.11
N GLU A 160 -8.27 -18.87 -12.84
CA GLU A 160 -8.63 -20.23 -13.28
C GLU A 160 -10.04 -20.24 -13.88
N VAL A 161 -10.28 -21.14 -14.83
CA VAL A 161 -11.62 -21.33 -15.40
C VAL A 161 -12.53 -21.95 -14.34
N VAL A 162 -13.75 -21.44 -14.24
CA VAL A 162 -14.75 -21.96 -13.31
C VAL A 162 -15.39 -23.22 -13.90
N ASP A 163 -15.31 -24.33 -13.17
CA ASP A 163 -16.13 -25.51 -13.43
C ASP A 163 -17.57 -25.26 -12.96
N ILE A 164 -18.48 -25.12 -13.93
CA ILE A 164 -19.90 -24.82 -13.69
C ILE A 164 -20.63 -26.01 -13.04
N ASN A 165 -20.11 -27.23 -13.18
CA ASN A 165 -20.72 -28.44 -12.63
C ASN A 165 -20.35 -28.66 -11.16
N LYS A 166 -19.33 -27.97 -10.66
CA LYS A 166 -18.85 -28.13 -9.29
C LYS A 166 -19.71 -27.32 -8.33
N GLN A 167 -20.18 -27.99 -7.27
CA GLN A 167 -20.92 -27.33 -6.21
C GLN A 167 -20.03 -26.33 -5.46
N VAL A 168 -20.58 -25.14 -5.21
CA VAL A 168 -19.89 -24.04 -4.53
C VAL A 168 -20.39 -23.91 -3.10
N ILE A 169 -19.47 -23.70 -2.16
CA ILE A 169 -19.76 -23.58 -0.72
C ILE A 169 -19.93 -22.11 -0.30
N GLY A 170 -19.35 -21.17 -1.06
CA GLY A 170 -19.34 -19.73 -0.76
C GLY A 170 -20.26 -18.86 -1.63
N PRO A 171 -20.30 -17.54 -1.38
CA PRO A 171 -21.05 -16.62 -2.22
C PRO A 171 -20.47 -16.58 -3.65
N ILE A 172 -21.36 -16.47 -4.64
CA ILE A 172 -20.99 -16.35 -6.05
C ILE A 172 -21.21 -14.90 -6.48
N VAL A 173 -20.13 -14.19 -6.81
CA VAL A 173 -20.17 -12.79 -7.26
C VAL A 173 -19.34 -12.63 -8.52
N TYR A 174 -19.91 -11.92 -9.51
CA TYR A 174 -19.26 -11.60 -10.78
C TYR A 174 -18.82 -10.14 -10.76
N LEU A 175 -17.54 -9.90 -11.01
CA LEU A 175 -16.91 -8.61 -10.99
C LEU A 175 -16.75 -8.09 -12.42
N PRO A 176 -17.43 -6.99 -12.79
CA PRO A 176 -17.08 -6.25 -13.99
C PRO A 176 -15.62 -5.81 -13.91
N TYR A 177 -14.97 -5.60 -15.05
CA TYR A 177 -13.56 -5.22 -15.08
C TYR A 177 -13.31 -4.11 -16.10
N LYS A 178 -12.18 -3.43 -15.94
CA LYS A 178 -11.63 -2.49 -16.92
C LYS A 178 -10.11 -2.61 -16.98
N GLY A 179 -9.54 -2.44 -18.17
CA GLY A 179 -8.10 -2.25 -18.32
C GLY A 179 -7.77 -0.78 -18.04
N VAL A 180 -6.78 -0.55 -17.17
CA VAL A 180 -6.21 0.76 -16.92
C VAL A 180 -4.82 0.80 -17.55
N VAL A 181 -4.68 1.60 -18.61
CA VAL A 181 -3.41 1.78 -19.30
C VAL A 181 -2.63 2.93 -18.65
N ARG A 182 -1.33 2.73 -18.43
CA ARG A 182 -0.41 3.77 -17.95
C ARG A 182 0.69 3.97 -18.98
N ASP A 183 0.60 5.04 -19.76
CA ASP A 183 1.50 5.28 -20.90
C ASP A 183 2.97 5.56 -20.50
N ASN A 184 3.22 5.91 -19.24
CA ASN A 184 4.55 6.31 -18.74
C ASN A 184 5.29 5.24 -17.90
N HIS A 185 4.79 3.98 -17.84
CA HIS A 185 5.48 2.90 -17.12
C HIS A 185 6.17 1.91 -18.09
N PRO A 186 7.47 1.63 -17.92
CA PRO A 186 8.22 0.79 -18.85
C PRO A 186 7.79 -0.69 -18.85
N THR A 187 7.25 -1.21 -17.75
CA THR A 187 7.07 -2.67 -17.55
C THR A 187 5.63 -3.18 -17.55
N THR A 188 4.62 -2.38 -17.18
CA THR A 188 3.20 -2.81 -17.16
C THR A 188 2.30 -1.78 -17.83
N LYS A 189 2.12 -1.91 -19.15
CA LYS A 189 1.32 -0.96 -19.94
C LYS A 189 -0.17 -1.00 -19.59
N CYS A 190 -0.73 -2.15 -19.18
CA CYS A 190 -2.15 -2.29 -18.80
C CYS A 190 -2.33 -3.11 -17.52
N ARG A 191 -3.21 -2.67 -16.63
CA ARG A 191 -3.63 -3.38 -15.41
C ARG A 191 -5.13 -3.65 -15.45
N ILE A 192 -5.54 -4.89 -15.23
CA ILE A 192 -6.96 -5.26 -15.16
C ILE A 192 -7.45 -4.97 -13.74
N VAL A 193 -8.42 -4.07 -13.61
CA VAL A 193 -9.02 -3.67 -12.34
C VAL A 193 -10.45 -4.17 -12.27
N MET A 194 -10.79 -4.82 -11.17
CA MET A 194 -12.12 -5.37 -10.91
C MET A 194 -13.00 -4.33 -10.21
N ASP A 195 -14.27 -4.23 -10.58
CA ASP A 195 -15.25 -3.37 -9.93
C ASP A 195 -16.00 -4.17 -8.86
N ALA A 196 -15.40 -4.29 -7.67
CA ALA A 196 -16.03 -4.91 -6.50
C ALA A 196 -17.10 -4.04 -5.83
N SER A 197 -17.32 -2.82 -6.33
CA SER A 197 -18.42 -1.94 -5.94
C SER A 197 -19.66 -2.13 -6.82
N ALA A 198 -19.58 -2.93 -7.88
CA ALA A 198 -20.70 -3.20 -8.76
C ALA A 198 -21.85 -3.92 -8.04
N LYS A 199 -23.06 -3.44 -8.29
CA LYS A 199 -24.31 -3.97 -7.75
C LYS A 199 -25.18 -4.52 -8.88
N ALA A 200 -25.96 -5.55 -8.61
CA ALA A 200 -26.91 -6.09 -9.58
C ALA A 200 -28.04 -5.09 -9.88
N ASN A 201 -28.53 -4.43 -8.83
CA ASN A 201 -29.57 -3.39 -8.85
C ASN A 201 -29.46 -2.52 -7.58
N ILE A 202 -30.35 -1.53 -7.43
CA ILE A 202 -30.30 -0.58 -6.32
C ILE A 202 -30.50 -1.20 -4.93
N ASN A 203 -31.21 -2.33 -4.84
CA ASN A 203 -31.49 -3.03 -3.59
C ASN A 203 -30.45 -4.11 -3.25
N SER A 204 -29.57 -4.45 -4.18
CA SER A 204 -28.48 -5.40 -3.95
C SER A 204 -27.27 -4.74 -3.31
N ILE A 205 -26.49 -5.52 -2.56
CA ILE A 205 -25.21 -5.08 -2.05
C ILE A 205 -24.06 -5.49 -2.99
N SER A 206 -22.96 -4.75 -2.92
CA SER A 206 -21.73 -5.11 -3.64
C SER A 206 -20.81 -5.99 -2.78
N LEU A 207 -19.81 -6.60 -3.41
CA LEU A 207 -18.77 -7.34 -2.68
C LEU A 207 -18.07 -6.44 -1.65
N ASN A 208 -17.72 -5.21 -2.03
CA ASN A 208 -17.08 -4.26 -1.12
C ASN A 208 -17.94 -3.93 0.11
N GLN A 209 -19.27 -3.91 -0.02
CA GLN A 209 -20.16 -3.71 1.12
C GLN A 209 -20.26 -4.94 2.04
N ALA A 210 -19.92 -6.13 1.54
CA ALA A 210 -19.92 -7.39 2.28
C ALA A 210 -18.55 -7.74 2.89
N LEU A 211 -17.52 -6.91 2.67
CA LEU A 211 -16.18 -7.08 3.23
C LEU A 211 -15.93 -6.00 4.29
N TYR A 212 -15.18 -6.36 5.32
CA TYR A 212 -14.50 -5.36 6.13
C TYR A 212 -13.35 -4.76 5.32
N THR A 213 -13.23 -3.43 5.36
CA THR A 213 -12.07 -2.72 4.79
C THR A 213 -10.80 -3.11 5.54
N GLY A 214 -10.92 -3.27 6.87
CA GLY A 214 -9.81 -3.46 7.78
C GLY A 214 -9.06 -2.17 8.09
N PRO A 215 -8.19 -2.19 9.12
CA PRO A 215 -7.48 -1.01 9.59
C PRO A 215 -6.55 -0.49 8.51
N ASN A 216 -6.34 0.83 8.50
CA ASN A 216 -5.34 1.43 7.63
C ASN A 216 -3.92 1.08 8.13
N LYS A 217 -3.36 0.02 7.56
CA LYS A 217 -1.97 -0.43 7.80
C LYS A 217 -0.98 0.11 6.76
N ILE A 218 -1.42 0.99 5.87
CA ILE A 218 -0.54 1.59 4.86
C ILE A 218 0.33 2.63 5.57
N ALA A 219 1.65 2.54 5.39
CA ALA A 219 2.56 3.52 5.95
C ALA A 219 2.21 4.93 5.44
N ASP A 220 2.33 5.93 6.30
CA ASP A 220 2.10 7.32 5.91
C ASP A 220 3.12 7.71 4.83
N ILE A 221 2.62 8.05 3.65
CA ILE A 221 3.45 8.41 2.49
C ILE A 221 4.34 9.60 2.77
N VAL A 222 3.87 10.60 3.53
CA VAL A 222 4.66 11.77 3.90
C VAL A 222 5.82 11.34 4.78
N MET A 223 5.56 10.48 5.76
CA MET A 223 6.59 9.94 6.64
C MET A 223 7.60 9.06 5.90
N CYS A 224 7.14 8.25 4.93
CA CYS A 224 8.01 7.48 4.04
C CYS A 224 8.92 8.39 3.21
N LEU A 225 8.38 9.47 2.65
CA LEU A 225 9.14 10.44 1.86
C LEU A 225 10.14 11.23 2.70
N LEU A 226 9.75 11.69 3.89
CA LEU A 226 10.63 12.39 4.81
C LEU A 226 11.82 11.51 5.21
N ARG A 227 11.58 10.28 5.63
CA ARG A 227 12.67 9.32 5.94
C ARG A 227 13.56 9.08 4.74
N PHE A 228 12.97 8.94 3.55
CA PHE A 228 13.73 8.77 2.31
C PHE A 228 14.64 9.96 2.03
N MET A 229 14.14 11.20 2.16
CA MET A 229 14.91 12.43 1.87
C MET A 229 16.03 12.72 2.88
N LEU A 230 15.97 12.18 4.11
CA LEU A 230 16.97 12.43 5.16
C LEU A 230 18.30 11.67 4.96
N GLY A 231 18.35 10.67 4.08
CA GLY A 231 19.52 9.82 3.89
C GLY A 231 20.34 10.20 2.66
N LYS A 232 21.67 10.28 2.81
CA LYS A 232 22.60 10.55 1.70
C LYS A 232 22.56 9.49 0.59
N TYR A 233 22.39 8.22 0.95
CA TYR A 233 22.33 7.09 0.01
C TYR A 233 20.96 6.46 0.07
N ALA A 234 20.29 6.34 -1.07
CA ALA A 234 18.90 5.89 -1.13
C ALA A 234 18.66 4.76 -2.15
N CYS A 235 17.61 3.99 -1.92
CA CYS A 235 17.12 2.98 -2.85
C CYS A 235 15.59 2.86 -2.77
N ILE A 236 14.99 2.52 -3.90
CA ILE A 236 13.56 2.25 -4.01
C ILE A 236 13.40 0.92 -4.74
N SER A 237 12.51 0.08 -4.24
CA SER A 237 12.14 -1.19 -4.84
C SER A 237 10.63 -1.30 -4.93
N ASP A 238 10.15 -1.93 -5.99
CA ASP A 238 8.74 -2.27 -6.19
C ASP A 238 8.55 -3.78 -5.96
N ILE A 239 7.46 -4.17 -5.28
CA ILE A 239 7.07 -5.58 -5.13
C ILE A 239 6.28 -5.97 -6.38
N LYS A 240 6.91 -6.78 -7.23
CA LYS A 240 6.33 -7.20 -8.50
C LYS A 240 5.01 -7.92 -8.29
N GLN A 241 3.93 -7.30 -8.78
CA GLN A 241 2.56 -7.84 -8.75
C GLN A 241 2.10 -8.19 -7.32
N ALA A 242 2.43 -7.35 -6.32
CA ALA A 242 2.22 -7.60 -4.90
C ALA A 242 0.88 -8.27 -4.52
N PHE A 243 -0.25 -7.72 -4.98
CA PHE A 243 -1.58 -8.29 -4.71
C PHE A 243 -1.73 -9.73 -5.24
N LEU A 244 -1.26 -9.99 -6.46
CA LEU A 244 -1.40 -11.29 -7.10
C LEU A 244 -0.55 -12.38 -6.43
N ARG A 245 0.48 -12.00 -5.67
CA ARG A 245 1.32 -12.92 -4.89
C ARG A 245 0.63 -13.50 -3.66
N ILE A 246 -0.48 -12.92 -3.23
CA ILE A 246 -1.25 -13.41 -2.08
C ILE A 246 -2.48 -14.16 -2.60
N TRP A 247 -2.55 -15.45 -2.28
CA TRP A 247 -3.61 -16.33 -2.72
C TRP A 247 -4.87 -16.22 -1.86
N ILE A 248 -6.01 -16.43 -2.48
CA ILE A 248 -7.31 -16.54 -1.83
C ILE A 248 -7.65 -18.01 -1.63
N CYS A 249 -8.12 -18.32 -0.42
CA CYS A 249 -8.57 -19.64 -0.05
C CYS A 249 -9.73 -20.10 -0.94
N LEU A 250 -9.75 -21.39 -1.30
CA LEU A 250 -10.65 -21.94 -2.31
C LEU A 250 -12.13 -21.61 -2.08
N GLN A 251 -12.60 -21.59 -0.82
CA GLN A 251 -14.01 -21.36 -0.51
C GLN A 251 -14.47 -19.91 -0.76
N ASP A 252 -13.53 -18.97 -0.91
CA ASP A 252 -13.84 -17.54 -1.13
C ASP A 252 -13.61 -17.11 -2.59
N ARG A 253 -12.94 -17.92 -3.42
CA ARG A 253 -12.59 -17.57 -4.80
C ARG A 253 -13.80 -17.28 -5.69
N ASP A 254 -14.94 -17.93 -5.41
CA ASP A 254 -16.17 -17.72 -6.18
C ASP A 254 -16.83 -16.35 -5.95
N ALA A 255 -16.37 -15.59 -4.95
CA ALA A 255 -16.71 -14.17 -4.81
C ALA A 255 -15.93 -13.27 -5.79
N LEU A 256 -14.96 -13.83 -6.53
CA LEU A 256 -14.06 -13.10 -7.43
C LEU A 256 -14.20 -13.59 -8.89
N ARG A 257 -15.39 -14.03 -9.30
CA ARG A 257 -15.64 -14.46 -10.68
C ARG A 257 -15.69 -13.28 -11.62
N PHE A 258 -15.43 -13.50 -12.90
CA PHE A 258 -15.63 -12.53 -13.98
C PHE A 258 -15.78 -13.25 -15.32
N LEU A 259 -16.20 -12.52 -16.35
CA LEU A 259 -16.56 -13.08 -17.65
C LEU A 259 -15.67 -12.49 -18.74
N ILE A 260 -15.04 -13.34 -19.55
CA ILE A 260 -14.19 -12.94 -20.67
C ILE A 260 -14.68 -13.66 -21.94
N PRO A 261 -14.82 -12.97 -23.09
CA PRO A 261 -15.10 -13.65 -24.34
C PRO A 261 -13.91 -14.53 -24.74
N GLU A 262 -14.17 -15.74 -25.23
CA GLU A 262 -13.15 -16.68 -25.71
C GLU A 262 -12.27 -16.06 -26.81
N ASP A 263 -12.91 -15.37 -27.76
CA ASP A 263 -12.27 -14.48 -28.72
C ASP A 263 -12.78 -13.05 -28.53
N ILE A 264 -11.90 -12.17 -28.05
CA ILE A 264 -12.19 -10.74 -27.86
C ILE A 264 -12.53 -10.05 -29.18
N SER A 265 -12.07 -10.57 -30.32
CA SER A 265 -12.29 -10.01 -31.66
C SER A 265 -13.68 -10.34 -32.24
N ASP A 266 -14.33 -11.37 -31.73
CA ASP A 266 -15.62 -11.85 -32.21
C ASP A 266 -16.75 -11.49 -31.23
N LEU A 267 -17.67 -10.61 -31.66
CA LEU A 267 -18.79 -10.13 -30.85
C LEU A 267 -19.75 -11.25 -30.42
N ASP A 268 -19.81 -12.35 -31.16
CA ASP A 268 -20.69 -13.48 -30.88
C ASP A 268 -19.99 -14.58 -30.07
N SER A 269 -18.68 -14.43 -29.83
CA SER A 269 -17.86 -15.37 -29.09
C SER A 269 -18.44 -15.72 -27.73
N LYS A 270 -18.33 -16.99 -27.32
CA LYS A 270 -18.83 -17.47 -26.04
C LYS A 270 -18.12 -16.78 -24.87
N MET A 271 -18.87 -16.46 -23.81
CA MET A 271 -18.29 -15.96 -22.57
C MET A 271 -17.77 -17.13 -21.72
N ILE A 272 -16.49 -17.06 -21.35
CA ILE A 272 -15.84 -17.95 -20.41
C ILE A 272 -15.88 -17.32 -19.03
N CYS A 273 -16.25 -18.11 -18.02
CA CYS A 273 -16.21 -17.67 -16.63
C CYS A 273 -14.85 -18.02 -16.02
N TYR A 274 -14.14 -17.00 -15.58
CA TYR A 274 -12.92 -17.12 -14.77
C TYR A 274 -13.19 -16.73 -13.33
N ARG A 275 -12.30 -17.12 -12.42
CA ARG A 275 -12.21 -16.57 -11.06
C ARG A 275 -10.75 -16.34 -10.69
N TYR A 276 -10.51 -15.33 -9.86
CA TYR A 276 -9.17 -15.10 -9.31
C TYR A 276 -8.80 -16.14 -8.25
N THR A 277 -7.53 -16.53 -8.27
CA THR A 277 -6.90 -17.35 -7.24
C THR A 277 -6.17 -16.50 -6.20
N SER A 278 -6.03 -15.20 -6.43
CA SER A 278 -5.28 -14.22 -5.62
C SER A 278 -6.03 -12.92 -5.38
N LEU A 279 -5.45 -11.99 -4.60
CA LEU A 279 -6.06 -10.68 -4.33
C LEU A 279 -6.27 -9.88 -5.61
N VAL A 280 -7.40 -9.19 -5.70
CA VAL A 280 -7.77 -8.37 -6.86
C VAL A 280 -7.62 -6.89 -6.59
N PHE A 281 -7.26 -6.13 -7.64
CA PHE A 281 -7.39 -4.68 -7.62
C PHE A 281 -8.87 -4.28 -7.64
N GLY A 282 -9.22 -3.31 -6.80
CA GLY A 282 -10.59 -2.73 -6.71
C GLY A 282 -11.48 -3.31 -5.60
N SER A 283 -10.97 -4.30 -4.85
CA SER A 283 -11.57 -4.68 -3.56
C SER A 283 -11.08 -3.76 -2.43
N VAL A 284 -11.98 -3.36 -1.54
CA VAL A 284 -11.67 -2.53 -0.35
C VAL A 284 -10.76 -3.24 0.66
N ALA A 285 -10.81 -4.57 0.73
CA ALA A 285 -10.03 -5.35 1.68
C ALA A 285 -8.60 -5.65 1.18
N SER A 286 -8.36 -5.59 -0.12
CA SER A 286 -7.07 -5.96 -0.71
C SER A 286 -5.88 -5.18 -0.13
N PRO A 287 -5.94 -3.83 0.04
CA PRO A 287 -4.82 -3.07 0.61
C PRO A 287 -4.48 -3.50 2.04
N PHE A 288 -5.50 -3.70 2.88
CA PHE A 288 -5.35 -4.20 4.24
C PHE A 288 -4.70 -5.59 4.25
N LEU A 289 -5.23 -6.53 3.45
CA LEU A 289 -4.72 -7.90 3.40
C LEU A 289 -3.26 -7.95 2.93
N LEU A 290 -2.90 -7.13 1.93
CA LEU A 290 -1.50 -7.01 1.49
C LEU A 290 -0.60 -6.51 2.63
N ALA A 291 -0.98 -5.40 3.27
CA ALA A 291 -0.19 -4.82 4.36
C ALA A 291 -0.06 -5.79 5.55
N ALA A 292 -1.13 -6.46 5.94
CA ALA A 292 -1.13 -7.42 7.05
C ALA A 292 -0.26 -8.66 6.76
N VAL A 293 -0.27 -9.16 5.52
CA VAL A 293 0.62 -10.26 5.11
C VAL A 293 2.08 -9.81 5.12
N LEU A 294 2.39 -8.64 4.58
CA LEU A 294 3.76 -8.11 4.55
C LEU A 294 4.28 -7.89 5.98
N GLU A 295 3.49 -7.26 6.85
CA GLU A 295 3.82 -7.05 8.26
C GLU A 295 4.10 -8.38 8.96
N LYS A 296 3.18 -9.35 8.85
CA LYS A 296 3.38 -10.70 9.41
C LYS A 296 4.67 -11.34 8.89
N HIS A 297 4.90 -11.28 7.58
CA HIS A 297 6.07 -11.87 6.96
C HIS A 297 7.37 -11.25 7.47
N ILE A 298 7.43 -9.92 7.55
CA ILE A 298 8.59 -9.18 8.04
C ILE A 298 8.87 -9.52 9.51
N LEU A 299 7.82 -9.53 10.35
CA LEU A 299 7.96 -9.86 11.78
C LEU A 299 8.44 -11.31 11.99
N ASP A 300 7.93 -12.25 11.21
CA ASP A 300 8.25 -13.68 11.36
C ASP A 300 9.64 -14.04 10.80
N ASN A 301 10.19 -13.26 9.85
CA ASN A 301 11.39 -13.67 9.09
C ASN A 301 12.57 -12.67 9.17
N CYS A 302 12.39 -11.46 9.71
CA CYS A 302 13.46 -10.47 9.81
C CYS A 302 14.01 -10.34 11.25
N ALA A 303 15.19 -10.92 11.48
CA ALA A 303 15.90 -10.82 12.76
C ALA A 303 16.62 -9.46 12.92
N ASN A 304 17.11 -8.89 11.81
CA ASN A 304 17.83 -7.62 11.83
C ASN A 304 16.88 -6.45 12.14
N ASN A 305 17.07 -5.84 13.30
CA ASN A 305 16.23 -4.73 13.78
C ASN A 305 16.20 -3.53 12.84
N MET A 306 17.32 -3.20 12.18
CA MET A 306 17.37 -2.05 11.27
C MET A 306 16.54 -2.33 10.02
N VAL A 307 16.78 -3.47 9.37
CA VAL A 307 16.06 -3.88 8.16
C VAL A 307 14.57 -4.06 8.45
N ARG A 308 14.23 -4.70 9.57
CA ARG A 308 12.84 -4.88 10.01
C ARG A 308 12.12 -3.55 10.17
N LYS A 309 12.69 -2.60 10.92
CA LYS A 309 12.08 -1.28 11.13
C LYS A 309 11.95 -0.51 9.81
N ALA A 310 12.94 -0.60 8.94
CA ALA A 310 12.89 0.02 7.61
C ALA A 310 11.76 -0.57 6.76
N LEU A 311 11.66 -1.90 6.67
CA LEU A 311 10.60 -2.58 5.92
C LEU A 311 9.21 -2.25 6.47
N LEU A 312 9.02 -2.25 7.79
CA LEU A 312 7.72 -1.94 8.40
C LEU A 312 7.31 -0.49 8.18
N ASN A 313 8.25 0.46 8.30
CA ASN A 313 7.93 1.89 8.30
C ASN A 313 8.02 2.54 6.92
N ASN A 314 8.68 1.92 5.95
CA ASN A 314 8.93 2.52 4.64
C ASN A 314 8.33 1.70 3.47
N THR A 315 7.43 0.76 3.78
CA THR A 315 6.64 0.08 2.75
C THR A 315 5.32 0.81 2.54
N TYR A 316 5.19 1.51 1.42
CA TYR A 316 3.96 2.13 0.96
C TYR A 316 3.28 1.23 -0.08
N VAL A 317 2.28 0.47 0.36
CA VAL A 317 1.55 -0.51 -0.46
C VAL A 317 2.52 -1.55 -1.07
N ASP A 318 2.92 -1.36 -2.32
CA ASP A 318 3.84 -2.21 -3.08
C ASP A 318 5.25 -1.62 -3.23
N ASN A 319 5.49 -0.38 -2.76
CA ASN A 319 6.78 0.30 -2.87
C ASN A 319 7.53 0.28 -1.54
N ILE A 320 8.80 -0.11 -1.58
CA ILE A 320 9.72 -0.09 -0.44
C ILE A 320 10.77 0.97 -0.69
N SER A 321 10.90 1.93 0.24
CA SER A 321 11.95 2.94 0.19
C SER A 321 12.92 2.79 1.35
N PHE A 322 14.18 3.08 1.12
CA PHE A 322 15.18 3.12 2.18
C PHE A 322 16.25 4.14 1.85
N SER A 323 16.68 4.88 2.86
CA SER A 323 17.85 5.73 2.76
C SER A 323 18.63 5.74 4.08
N ASN A 324 19.92 6.01 3.96
CA ASN A 324 20.84 6.06 5.08
C ASN A 324 22.06 6.95 4.74
N ASN A 325 22.75 7.46 5.77
CA ASN A 325 23.95 8.28 5.57
C ASN A 325 25.20 7.47 5.23
N TYR A 326 25.15 6.15 5.41
CA TYR A 326 26.25 5.24 5.08
C TYR A 326 25.86 4.30 3.95
N GLU A 327 26.66 4.26 2.89
CA GLU A 327 26.39 3.42 1.72
C GLU A 327 26.31 1.93 2.07
N ILE A 328 27.16 1.46 3.00
CA ILE A 328 27.17 0.06 3.45
C ILE A 328 25.81 -0.38 3.99
N ASN A 329 25.08 0.49 4.69
CA ASN A 329 23.74 0.18 5.20
C ASN A 329 22.72 0.03 4.07
N ARG A 330 22.84 0.80 2.98
CA ARG A 330 22.00 0.65 1.79
C ARG A 330 22.26 -0.69 1.10
N VAL A 331 23.52 -1.06 0.93
CA VAL A 331 23.91 -2.34 0.30
C VAL A 331 23.40 -3.52 1.13
N ASN A 332 23.62 -3.50 2.45
CA ASN A 332 23.15 -4.54 3.37
C ASN A 332 21.62 -4.62 3.37
N PHE A 333 20.93 -3.47 3.43
CA PHE A 333 19.48 -3.42 3.37
C PHE A 333 18.94 -4.07 2.09
N LEU A 334 19.51 -3.75 0.93
CA LEU A 334 19.06 -4.33 -0.36
C LEU A 334 19.25 -5.86 -0.38
N ALA A 335 20.39 -6.36 0.06
CA ALA A 335 20.66 -7.80 0.08
C ALA A 335 19.73 -8.55 1.06
N GLU A 336 19.60 -8.04 2.29
CA GLU A 336 18.77 -8.67 3.32
C GLU A 336 17.27 -8.58 2.97
N SER A 337 16.79 -7.40 2.56
CA SER A 337 15.38 -7.21 2.19
C SER A 337 14.98 -8.08 1.01
N THR A 338 15.83 -8.23 -0.01
CA THR A 338 15.57 -9.13 -1.14
C THR A 338 15.42 -10.57 -0.67
N THR A 339 16.38 -11.05 0.14
CA THR A 339 16.35 -12.41 0.68
C THR A 339 15.11 -12.68 1.53
N ILE A 340 14.76 -11.72 2.41
CA ILE A 340 13.58 -11.84 3.28
C ILE A 340 12.33 -11.93 2.43
N MET A 341 12.12 -10.99 1.50
CA MET A 341 10.92 -10.91 0.69
C MET A 341 10.77 -12.10 -0.26
N GLU A 342 11.87 -12.60 -0.84
CA GLU A 342 11.86 -13.79 -1.69
C GLU A 342 11.41 -15.05 -0.92
N SER A 343 11.73 -15.17 0.38
CA SER A 343 11.25 -16.28 1.21
C SER A 343 9.73 -16.27 1.46
N GLY A 344 9.05 -15.18 1.12
CA GLY A 344 7.60 -15.03 1.08
C GLY A 344 7.01 -15.02 -0.34
N SER A 345 7.79 -15.38 -1.36
CA SER A 345 7.42 -15.24 -2.78
C SER A 345 7.16 -13.79 -3.23
N PHE A 346 7.71 -12.80 -2.52
CA PHE A 346 7.64 -11.39 -2.90
C PHE A 346 8.93 -10.96 -3.62
N GLN A 347 8.87 -10.90 -4.95
CA GLN A 347 10.00 -10.48 -5.77
C GLN A 347 10.13 -8.95 -5.77
N LEU A 348 11.29 -8.45 -5.33
CA LEU A 348 11.62 -7.03 -5.41
C LEU A 348 12.22 -6.69 -6.79
N THR A 349 11.78 -5.58 -7.37
CA THR A 349 12.35 -4.99 -8.58
C THR A 349 13.00 -3.67 -8.20
N THR A 350 14.33 -3.65 -8.14
CA THR A 350 15.08 -2.47 -7.66
C THR A 350 15.22 -1.42 -8.75
N MET A 351 14.84 -0.18 -8.45
CA MET A 351 15.15 1.00 -9.25
C MET A 351 16.14 1.86 -8.47
N VAL A 352 17.43 1.71 -8.74
CA VAL A 352 18.45 2.56 -8.11
C VAL A 352 18.46 3.90 -8.83
N LYS A 353 18.03 4.97 -8.15
CA LYS A 353 18.39 6.34 -8.54
C LYS A 353 19.56 6.79 -7.67
N GLN A 354 20.73 6.95 -8.28
CA GLN A 354 21.77 7.82 -7.76
C GLN A 354 21.44 9.26 -8.15
N GLN A 355 21.71 10.20 -7.25
CA GLN A 355 21.99 11.59 -7.59
C GLN A 355 23.50 11.80 -7.57
#